data_AF-A0A1X9N6L5-F1
#
_entry.id   AF-A0A1X9N6L5-F1
#
_cell.length_a   1.000
_cell.length_b   1.000
_cell.length_c   1.000
_cell.angle_alpha   90.00
_cell.angle_beta   90.00
_cell.angle_gamma   90.00
#
_symmetry.space_group_name_H-M   'P 1'
#
loop_
_entity.id
_entity.type
_entity.pdbx_description
1 polymer ?
#
loop_
_entity_poly.entity_id
_entity_poly.type
_entity_poly.pdbx_seq_one_letter_code
_entity_poly.pdbx_strand_id
1 'polypeptide(L)' 'MENSEIPSLGSQLLALRTEHRMLDVEILRLQEFPYIDQLQLQRLKRQKLRLKQNIERIKAMMIPDLDA' A
#
# COMPACT_ATOMS: atom_id res chain seq x y z
N MET A 1 21.77 14.82 -18.73
CA MET A 1 20.42 14.40 -19.14
C MET A 1 20.07 13.20 -18.28
N GLU A 2 18.88 13.23 -17.68
CA GLU A 2 18.44 12.43 -16.53
C GLU A 2 18.83 10.95 -16.61
N ASN A 3 19.56 10.49 -15.59
CA ASN A 3 19.65 9.08 -15.30
C ASN A 3 18.30 8.70 -14.69
N SER A 4 17.33 8.36 -15.54
CA SER A 4 16.04 7.81 -15.13
C SER A 4 16.28 6.42 -14.56
N GLU A 5 16.77 6.37 -13.32
CA GLU A 5 16.95 5.15 -12.56
C GLU A 5 15.60 4.44 -12.48
N ILE A 6 15.48 3.33 -13.20
CA ILE A 6 14.30 2.46 -13.13
C ILE A 6 14.20 2.01 -11.67
N PRO A 7 13.14 2.39 -10.93
CA PRO A 7 13.07 2.10 -9.52
C PRO A 7 13.03 0.59 -9.31
N SER A 8 13.99 0.08 -8.53
CA SER A 8 14.09 -1.34 -8.19
C SER A 8 12.80 -1.86 -7.53
N LEU A 9 12.54 -3.17 -7.61
CA LEU A 9 11.41 -3.80 -6.91
C LEU A 9 11.45 -3.52 -5.39
N GLY A 10 12.65 -3.42 -4.80
CA GLY A 10 12.83 -3.03 -3.40
C GLY A 10 12.37 -1.60 -3.11
N SER A 11 12.72 -0.65 -3.98
CA SER A 11 12.28 0.75 -3.87
C SER A 11 10.76 0.87 -4.00
N GLN A 12 10.17 0.14 -4.95
CA GLN A 12 8.71 0.08 -5.13
C GLN A 12 8.01 -0.53 -3.92
N LEU A 13 8.54 -1.62 -3.36
CA LEU A 13 8.01 -2.26 -2.17
C LEU A 13 8.03 -1.32 -0.96
N LEU A 14 9.12 -0.55 -0.78
CA LEU A 14 9.23 0.44 0.29
C LEU A 14 8.19 1.55 0.14
N ALA A 15 8.01 2.07 -1.07
CA ALA A 15 7.01 3.10 -1.36
C ALA A 15 5.59 2.61 -1.03
N LEU A 16 5.21 1.42 -1.52
CA LEU A 16 3.89 0.83 -1.25
C LEU A 16 3.65 0.59 0.25
N ARG A 17 4.67 0.10 0.98
CA ARG A 17 4.58 -0.09 2.44
C ARG A 17 4.40 1.23 3.18
N THR A 18 5.07 2.27 2.72
CA THR A 18 4.96 3.62 3.29
C THR A 18 3.55 4.17 3.09
N GLU A 19 3.05 4.14 1.86
CA GLU A 19 1.68 4.57 1.55
C GLU A 19 0.64 3.76 2.33
N HIS A 20 0.81 2.44 2.42
CA HIS A 20 -0.07 1.57 3.19
C HIS A 20 -0.11 1.96 4.68
N ARG A 21 1.03 2.30 5.29
CA ARG A 21 1.09 2.78 6.68
C ARG A 21 0.43 4.14 6.85
N MET A 22 0.59 5.05 5.88
CA MET A 22 -0.08 6.36 5.91
C MET A 22 -1.61 6.22 5.88
N LEU A 23 -2.13 5.33 5.02
CA LEU A 23 -3.56 5.02 5.01
C LEU A 23 -4.05 4.45 6.33
N ASP A 24 -3.22 3.68 7.03
CA ASP A 24 -3.57 3.16 8.35
C ASP A 24 -3.76 4.28 9.38
N VAL A 25 -2.85 5.25 9.41
CA VAL A 25 -2.96 6.41 10.29
C VAL A 25 -4.21 7.23 9.98
N GLU A 26 -4.50 7.45 8.70
CA GLU A 26 -5.68 8.22 8.28
C GLU A 26 -7.00 7.49 8.62
N ILE A 27 -7.03 6.16 8.44
CA ILE A 27 -8.17 5.34 8.82
C ILE A 27 -8.41 5.40 10.34
N LEU A 28 -7.35 5.34 11.15
CA LEU A 28 -7.46 5.44 12.61
C LEU A 28 -8.04 6.80 13.01
N ARG A 29 -7.54 7.89 12.43
CA ARG A 29 -8.05 9.25 12.69
C ARG A 29 -9.53 9.38 12.33
N LEU A 30 -9.96 8.85 11.18
CA LEU A 30 -11.37 8.91 10.78
C LEU A 30 -12.27 8.00 11.62
N GLN A 31 -11.74 6.94 12.21
CA GLN A 31 -12.48 6.06 13.12
C GLN A 31 -12.77 6.72 14.47
N GLU A 32 -12.02 7.75 14.88
CA GLU A 32 -12.34 8.56 16.07
C GLU A 32 -13.66 9.32 15.91
N PHE A 33 -14.08 9.60 14.66
CA PHE A 33 -15.31 10.33 14.35
C PHE A 33 -16.18 9.57 13.31
N PRO A 34 -16.71 8.39 13.67
CA PRO A 34 -17.30 7.43 12.72
C PRO A 34 -18.62 7.90 12.06
N TYR A 35 -19.24 8.95 12.60
CA TYR A 35 -20.47 9.53 12.05
C TYR A 35 -20.22 10.55 10.93
N ILE A 36 -18.98 11.02 10.75
CA ILE A 36 -18.69 12.16 9.88
C ILE A 36 -18.42 11.71 8.43
N ASP A 37 -17.63 10.65 8.22
CA ASP A 37 -17.26 10.27 6.84
C ASP A 37 -17.08 8.75 6.62
N GLN A 38 -18.20 8.02 6.69
CA GLN A 38 -18.22 6.59 6.41
C GLN A 38 -17.83 6.25 4.96
N LEU A 39 -18.13 7.12 4.00
CA LEU A 39 -17.80 6.90 2.60
C LEU A 39 -16.30 7.02 2.34
N GLN A 40 -15.64 8.03 2.91
CA GLN A 40 -14.19 8.19 2.87
C GLN A 40 -13.52 7.01 3.58
N LEU A 41 -14.01 6.61 4.76
CA LEU A 41 -13.49 5.43 5.47
C LEU A 41 -13.55 4.16 4.61
N GLN A 42 -14.66 3.93 3.89
CA GLN A 42 -14.76 2.80 2.96
C GLN A 42 -13.78 2.91 1.78
N ARG A 43 -13.58 4.11 1.22
CA ARG A 43 -12.62 4.34 0.14
C ARG A 43 -11.18 4.06 0.58
N LEU A 44 -10.78 4.55 1.76
CA LEU A 44 -9.44 4.34 2.31
C LEU A 44 -9.19 2.86 2.62
N LYS A 45 -10.16 2.15 3.21
CA LYS A 45 -10.06 0.70 3.44
C LYS A 45 -9.87 -0.08 2.13
N ARG A 46 -10.61 0.28 1.07
CA ARG A 46 -10.44 -0.32 -0.27
C ARG A 46 -9.07 -0.01 -0.87
N GLN A 47 -8.57 1.21 -0.74
CA GLN A 47 -7.23 1.58 -1.21
C GLN A 47 -6.15 0.81 -0.45
N LYS A 48 -6.27 0.71 0.88
CA LYS A 48 -5.37 -0.06 1.74
C LYS A 48 -5.32 -1.53 1.32
N LEU A 49 -6.48 -2.14 1.03
CA LEU A 49 -6.54 -3.52 0.53
C LEU A 49 -5.80 -3.71 -0.80
N ARG A 50 -5.95 -2.77 -1.74
CA ARG A 50 -5.23 -2.80 -3.03
C ARG A 50 -3.72 -2.69 -2.83
N LEU A 51 -3.27 -1.78 -1.96
CA LEU A 51 -1.84 -1.67 -1.63
C LEU A 51 -1.29 -2.95 -1.01
N LYS A 52 -2.04 -3.57 -0.09
CA LYS A 52 -1.68 -4.88 0.47
C LYS A 52 -1.50 -5.93 -0.64
N GLN A 53 -2.46 -6.03 -1.57
CA GLN A 53 -2.37 -6.97 -2.70
C GLN A 53 -1.16 -6.70 -3.60
N ASN A 54 -0.84 -5.43 -3.85
CA ASN A 54 0.33 -5.06 -4.64
C ASN A 54 1.64 -5.37 -3.91
N ILE A 55 1.70 -5.15 -2.60
CA ILE A 55 2.84 -5.52 -1.75
C ILE A 55 3.08 -7.03 -1.83
N GLU A 56 2.04 -7.85 -1.69
CA GLU A 56 2.19 -9.32 -1.79
C GLU A 56 2.61 -9.76 -3.19
N ARG A 57 2.11 -9.11 -4.25
CA ARG A 57 2.57 -9.39 -5.63
C ARG A 57 4.06 -9.08 -5.81
N ILE A 58 4.53 -7.92 -5.34
CA ILE A 58 5.95 -7.56 -5.44
C ILE A 58 6.81 -8.50 -4.59
N LYS A 59 6.37 -8.86 -3.37
CA LYS A 59 7.07 -9.85 -2.55
C LYS A 59 7.18 -11.20 -3.27
N ALA A 60 6.11 -11.67 -3.89
CA ALA A 60 6.12 -12.91 -4.66
C ALA A 60 7.09 -12.83 -5.85
N MET A 61 7.17 -11.69 -6.55
CA MET A 61 8.16 -11.47 -7.62
C MET A 61 9.61 -11.45 -7.10
N MET A 62 9.82 -11.10 -5.83
CA MET A 62 11.15 -11.05 -5.20
C MET A 62 11.58 -12.39 -4.58
N ILE A 63 10.66 -13.33 -4.37
CA ILE A 63 10.93 -14.68 -3.87
C ILE A 63 10.91 -15.62 -5.08
N PRO A 64 12.07 -16.05 -5.61
CA PRO A 64 12.09 -17.07 -6.65
C PRO A 64 11.73 -18.41 -5.99
N ASP A 65 10.65 -19.02 -6.46
CA ASP A 65 10.10 -20.33 -6.05
C ASP A 65 9.61 -20.47 -4.60
N LEU A 66 8.29 -20.43 -4.42
CA LEU A 66 7.64 -21.01 -3.25
C LEU A 66 6.21 -21.48 -3.54
N ASP A 67 5.92 -21.96 -4.75
CA ASP A 67 4.76 -22.82 -5.07
C ASP A 67 4.96 -23.47 -6.48
N ALA A 68 5.60 -24.65 -6.50
CA ALA A 68 5.54 -25.65 -7.57
C ALA A 68 4.86 -26.91 -7.02
#